data_AF-B1VM33-F1
#
_entry.id   AF-B1VM33-F1
#
_cell.length_a   1.000
_cell.length_b   1.000
_cell.length_c   1.000
_cell.angle_alpha   90.00
_cell.angle_beta   90.00
_cell.angle_gamma   90.00
#
_symmetry.space_group_name_H-M   'P 1'
#
loop_
_entity.id
_entity.type
_entity.pdbx_description
1 polymer ?
#
loop_
_entity_poly.entity_id
_entity_poly.type
_entity_poly.pdbx_seq_one_letter_code
_entity_poly.pdbx_strand_id
1 'polypeptide(L)'
;MDNGGTERIKQALADLCEPLHDVFAEAGASKLLQPPAEEDLDHVPDFSGRHYGWLRTHIVRAHAHFRLNQRNLDPWRLSGKHQRNGELWMTDGDYRLRILHGPSETDVPPPGRNGARRAYFHNPALPLAEPMFGPPNDRLLVLWHIHPITGEPSFRVVRPIGDWKYGGKAQVDVDFPLPQTSDDLINMQFNPSDDEIHLSIPNEEEGNDFRAGGISG
;
A
#
# COMPACT_ATOMS: atom_id res chain seq x y z
N MET A 1 -13.77 1.85 16.67
CA MET A 1 -12.29 1.95 16.64
C MET A 1 -11.94 3.42 16.77
N ASP A 2 -10.90 3.77 17.53
CA ASP A 2 -10.51 5.17 17.73
C ASP A 2 -9.81 5.72 16.48
N ASN A 3 -10.28 6.86 15.98
CA ASN A 3 -9.78 7.51 14.75
C ASN A 3 -8.40 8.15 14.95
N GLY A 4 -7.91 8.32 16.18
CA GLY A 4 -6.66 9.05 16.47
C GLY A 4 -5.41 8.51 15.75
N GLY A 5 -5.27 7.18 15.64
CA GLY A 5 -4.14 6.55 14.93
C GLY A 5 -4.16 6.83 13.43
N THR A 6 -5.34 6.73 12.80
CA THR A 6 -5.52 7.04 11.38
C THR A 6 -5.33 8.52 11.10
N GLU A 7 -5.87 9.41 11.94
CA GLU A 7 -5.70 10.87 11.80
C GLU A 7 -4.24 11.30 11.89
N ARG A 8 -3.46 10.68 12.80
CA ARG A 8 -2.00 10.89 12.85
C ARG A 8 -1.30 10.47 11.56
N ILE A 9 -1.67 9.33 10.98
CA ILE A 9 -1.09 8.85 9.72
C ILE A 9 -1.44 9.83 8.59
N LYS A 10 -2.70 10.30 8.52
CA LYS A 10 -3.13 11.32 7.55
C LYS A 10 -2.31 12.60 7.69
N GLN A 11 -2.18 13.11 8.91
CA GLN A 11 -1.42 14.33 9.18
C GLN A 11 0.05 14.20 8.75
N ALA A 12 0.68 13.05 9.00
CA ALA A 12 2.07 12.81 8.59
C ALA A 12 2.24 12.70 7.07
N LEU A 13 1.23 12.21 6.36
CA LEU A 13 1.26 12.02 4.90
C LEU A 13 0.78 13.25 4.11
N ALA A 14 0.24 14.27 4.77
CA ALA A 14 -0.27 15.48 4.12
C ALA A 14 0.78 16.10 3.17
N ASP A 15 2.02 16.28 3.65
CA ASP A 15 3.12 16.88 2.88
C ASP A 15 3.60 16.01 1.69
N LEU A 16 3.10 14.78 1.57
CA LEU A 16 3.43 13.88 0.47
C LEU A 16 2.35 13.79 -0.61
N CYS A 17 1.16 14.35 -0.40
CA CYS A 17 0.06 14.25 -1.35
C CYS A 17 0.46 14.82 -2.72
N GLU A 18 0.70 16.12 -2.78
CA GLU A 18 1.02 16.81 -4.02
C GLU A 18 2.35 16.32 -4.61
N PRO A 19 3.46 16.16 -3.84
CA PRO A 19 4.72 15.72 -4.42
C PRO A 19 4.68 14.34 -5.05
N LEU A 20 3.94 13.38 -4.46
CA LEU A 20 3.82 12.05 -5.05
C LEU A 20 2.95 12.09 -6.31
N HIS A 21 1.81 12.78 -6.27
CA HIS A 21 0.93 12.92 -7.41
C HIS A 21 1.60 13.62 -8.59
N ASP A 22 2.27 14.75 -8.36
CA ASP A 22 2.99 15.46 -9.42
C ASP A 22 4.02 14.57 -10.11
N VAL A 23 4.88 13.92 -9.32
CA VAL A 23 6.01 13.14 -9.83
C VAL A 23 5.54 11.91 -10.62
N PHE A 24 4.48 11.26 -10.14
CA PHE A 24 3.92 10.11 -10.83
C PHE A 24 3.06 10.51 -12.03
N ALA A 25 2.41 11.68 -12.01
CA ALA A 25 1.74 12.24 -13.18
C ALA A 25 2.75 12.59 -14.28
N GLU A 26 3.88 13.24 -13.93
CA GLU A 26 4.98 13.46 -14.86
C GLU A 26 5.50 12.14 -15.45
N ALA A 27 5.65 11.10 -14.61
CA ALA A 27 6.08 9.78 -15.08
C ALA A 27 5.03 9.16 -16.02
N GLY A 28 3.74 9.26 -15.67
CA GLY A 28 2.60 8.77 -16.43
C GLY A 28 2.46 9.42 -17.81
N ALA A 29 2.82 10.70 -17.92
CA ALA A 29 2.84 11.46 -19.17
C ALA A 29 4.03 11.13 -20.09
N SER A 30 4.95 10.26 -19.67
CA SER A 30 6.09 9.86 -20.50
C SER A 30 5.63 9.17 -21.78
N LYS A 31 6.18 9.61 -22.93
CA LYS A 31 5.91 9.01 -24.25
C LYS A 31 6.17 7.50 -24.30
N LEU A 32 7.11 7.00 -23.48
CA LEU A 32 7.39 5.55 -23.39
C LEU A 32 6.23 4.73 -22.81
N LEU A 33 5.30 5.38 -22.11
CA LEU A 33 4.12 4.73 -21.54
C LEU A 33 2.89 4.87 -22.44
N GLN A 34 2.98 5.69 -23.48
CA GLN A 34 1.91 5.95 -24.43
C GLN A 34 2.14 5.13 -25.71
N PRO A 35 1.08 4.77 -26.44
CA PRO A 35 1.22 4.23 -27.79
C PRO A 35 1.98 5.23 -28.67
N PRO A 36 2.85 4.76 -29.58
CA PRO A 36 3.48 5.64 -30.56
C PRO A 36 2.41 6.32 -31.44
N ALA A 37 2.72 7.52 -31.94
CA ALA A 37 1.88 8.20 -32.90
C ALA A 37 1.77 7.39 -34.19
N GLU A 38 0.69 7.56 -34.95
CA GLU A 38 0.44 6.81 -36.19
C GLU A 38 1.60 6.96 -37.20
N GLU A 39 2.18 8.17 -37.27
CA GLU A 39 3.34 8.50 -38.11
C GLU A 39 4.65 7.82 -37.69
N ASP A 40 4.73 7.29 -36.46
CA ASP A 40 5.93 6.68 -35.89
C ASP A 40 5.85 5.14 -35.81
N LEU A 41 4.72 4.53 -36.20
CA LEU A 41 4.45 3.09 -36.02
C LEU A 41 5.51 2.18 -36.65
N ASP A 42 6.10 2.59 -37.78
CA ASP A 42 7.11 1.81 -38.50
C ASP A 42 8.54 1.99 -37.96
N HIS A 43 8.75 2.93 -37.04
CA HIS A 43 10.08 3.36 -36.60
C HIS A 43 10.28 3.28 -35.09
N VAL A 44 9.19 3.28 -34.31
CA VAL A 44 9.24 3.29 -32.86
C VAL A 44 8.56 2.02 -32.31
N PRO A 45 9.28 1.19 -31.55
CA PRO A 45 8.65 0.04 -30.88
C PRO A 45 7.55 0.47 -29.91
N ASP A 46 6.40 -0.20 -29.97
CA ASP A 46 5.31 0.02 -29.04
C ASP A 46 5.54 -0.71 -27.71
N PHE A 47 5.86 0.06 -26.67
CA PHE A 47 6.02 -0.43 -25.29
C PHE A 47 4.77 -0.21 -24.42
N SER A 48 3.67 0.31 -24.98
CA SER A 48 2.43 0.56 -24.24
C SER A 48 1.65 -0.73 -23.93
N GLY A 49 1.87 -1.78 -24.73
CA GLY A 49 1.21 -3.08 -24.61
C GLY A 49 1.47 -3.83 -23.29
N ARG A 50 0.57 -4.77 -22.95
CA ARG A 50 0.60 -5.51 -21.68
C ARG A 50 1.91 -6.28 -21.42
N HIS A 51 2.59 -6.75 -22.47
CA HIS A 51 3.84 -7.50 -22.37
C HIS A 51 4.99 -6.69 -21.74
N TYR A 52 4.92 -5.36 -21.82
CA TYR A 52 5.93 -4.44 -21.30
C TYR A 52 5.50 -3.75 -19.99
N GLY A 53 4.41 -4.21 -19.35
CA GLY A 53 3.93 -3.65 -18.09
C GLY A 53 5.01 -3.60 -17.00
N TRP A 54 5.87 -4.62 -16.93
CA TRP A 54 7.01 -4.62 -15.99
C TRP A 54 7.98 -3.46 -16.25
N LEU A 55 8.32 -3.20 -17.53
CA LEU A 55 9.26 -2.15 -17.92
C LEU A 55 8.66 -0.79 -17.60
N ARG A 56 7.37 -0.59 -17.89
CA ARG A 56 6.61 0.60 -17.53
C ARG A 56 6.66 0.86 -16.02
N THR A 57 6.44 -0.19 -15.21
CA THR A 57 6.55 -0.08 -13.76
C THR A 57 7.94 0.36 -13.31
N HIS A 58 9.00 -0.18 -13.92
CA HIS A 58 10.38 0.20 -13.59
C HIS A 58 10.72 1.63 -14.02
N ILE A 59 10.27 2.07 -15.20
CA ILE A 59 10.46 3.45 -15.69
C ILE A 59 9.78 4.44 -14.74
N VAL A 60 8.52 4.20 -14.36
CA VAL A 60 7.79 5.06 -13.43
C VAL A 60 8.53 5.16 -12.09
N ARG A 61 8.97 4.04 -11.52
CA ARG A 61 9.73 4.06 -10.25
C ARG A 61 11.05 4.80 -10.36
N ALA A 62 11.79 4.59 -11.44
CA ALA A 62 13.07 5.25 -11.66
C ALA A 62 12.88 6.77 -11.83
N HIS A 63 11.91 7.18 -12.63
CA HIS A 63 11.53 8.59 -12.79
C HIS A 63 11.11 9.19 -11.45
N ALA A 64 10.26 8.49 -10.71
CA ALA A 64 9.77 8.97 -9.43
C ALA A 64 10.88 9.15 -8.40
N HIS A 65 11.75 8.15 -8.27
CA HIS A 65 12.92 8.24 -7.40
C HIS A 65 13.81 9.44 -7.77
N PHE A 66 14.13 9.60 -9.07
CA PHE A 66 14.97 10.69 -9.54
C PHE A 66 14.37 12.07 -9.21
N ARG A 67 13.08 12.27 -9.49
CA ARG A 67 12.38 13.54 -9.23
C ARG A 67 12.20 13.83 -7.75
N LEU A 68 11.80 12.85 -6.95
CA LEU A 68 11.67 13.02 -5.50
C LEU A 68 13.02 13.39 -4.87
N ASN A 69 14.14 12.86 -5.39
CA ASN A 69 15.48 13.20 -4.91
C ASN A 69 15.90 14.65 -5.25
N GLN A 70 15.16 15.35 -6.10
CA GLN A 70 15.39 16.77 -6.45
C GLN A 70 14.51 17.73 -5.67
N ARG A 71 13.50 17.23 -4.94
CA ARG A 71 12.55 18.04 -4.18
C ARG A 71 12.99 18.17 -2.73
N ASN A 72 12.65 19.28 -2.09
CA ASN A 72 12.67 19.36 -0.63
C ASN A 72 11.37 18.76 -0.11
N LEU A 73 11.47 17.67 0.64
CA LEU A 73 10.33 16.90 1.15
C LEU A 73 10.32 16.87 2.69
N ASP A 74 11.13 17.70 3.35
CA ASP A 74 11.27 17.72 4.82
C ASP A 74 9.89 17.71 5.51
N PRO A 75 9.65 16.79 6.48
CA PRO A 75 10.63 15.91 7.14
C PRO A 75 10.99 14.63 6.36
N TRP A 76 10.29 14.34 5.27
CA TRP A 76 10.47 13.13 4.48
C TRP A 76 11.75 13.14 3.66
N ARG A 77 12.35 11.95 3.56
CA ARG A 77 13.49 11.68 2.68
C ARG A 77 13.37 10.31 2.05
N LEU A 78 13.97 10.16 0.88
CA LEU A 78 14.15 8.86 0.25
C LEU A 78 15.02 7.96 1.14
N SER A 79 14.67 6.68 1.19
CA SER A 79 15.38 5.66 1.94
C SER A 79 15.43 4.35 1.15
N GLY A 80 15.96 3.29 1.76
CA GLY A 80 16.11 2.00 1.10
C GLY A 80 17.30 1.96 0.14
N LYS A 81 17.30 1.02 -0.80
CA LYS A 81 18.41 0.82 -1.74
C LYS A 81 17.86 0.74 -3.16
N HIS A 82 17.66 1.89 -3.82
CA HIS A 82 17.04 1.96 -5.14
C HIS A 82 17.65 1.02 -6.20
N GLN A 83 18.97 0.82 -6.16
CA GLN A 83 19.68 -0.15 -7.01
C GLN A 83 19.16 -1.61 -6.89
N ARG A 84 18.44 -1.95 -5.82
CA ARG A 84 17.76 -3.23 -5.64
C ARG A 84 16.38 -3.17 -6.28
N ASN A 85 16.32 -3.43 -7.58
CA ASN A 85 15.05 -3.57 -8.31
C ASN A 85 14.14 -2.32 -8.27
N GLY A 86 14.72 -1.13 -8.18
CA GLY A 86 13.98 0.12 -8.14
C GLY A 86 13.16 0.30 -6.87
N GLU A 87 13.68 -0.14 -5.72
CA GLU A 87 13.07 0.16 -4.41
C GLU A 87 12.77 1.65 -4.28
N LEU A 88 11.53 1.99 -3.93
CA LEU A 88 11.10 3.36 -3.65
C LEU A 88 10.54 3.41 -2.24
N TRP A 89 11.37 3.83 -1.29
CA TRP A 89 11.01 3.89 0.13
C TRP A 89 11.21 5.31 0.63
N MET A 90 10.44 5.71 1.63
CA MET A 90 10.53 7.03 2.25
C MET A 90 10.43 6.92 3.76
N THR A 91 11.01 7.88 4.47
CA THR A 91 10.92 7.97 5.93
C THR A 91 11.06 9.42 6.37
N ASP A 92 10.33 9.83 7.39
CA ASP A 92 10.56 11.06 8.13
C ASP A 92 11.41 10.81 9.39
N GLY A 93 11.34 9.60 9.93
CA GLY A 93 12.02 9.14 11.13
C GLY A 93 11.09 8.26 11.97
N ASP A 94 9.82 8.65 12.01
CA ASP A 94 8.75 8.00 12.77
C ASP A 94 7.93 7.04 11.90
N TYR A 95 7.82 7.31 10.60
CA TYR A 95 7.17 6.49 9.61
C TYR A 95 8.17 5.96 8.58
N ARG A 96 7.89 4.76 8.07
CA ARG A 96 8.59 4.15 6.93
C ARG A 96 7.58 3.72 5.89
N LEU A 97 7.66 4.32 4.70
CA LEU A 97 6.82 4.00 3.57
C LEU A 97 7.55 3.08 2.60
N ARG A 98 6.85 2.07 2.11
CA ARG A 98 7.21 1.35 0.88
C ARG A 98 6.22 1.70 -0.20
N ILE A 99 6.69 2.38 -1.24
CA ILE A 99 5.88 2.76 -2.39
C ILE A 99 5.95 1.62 -3.41
N LEU A 100 4.85 0.88 -3.55
CA LEU A 100 4.75 -0.35 -4.34
C LEU A 100 3.72 -0.20 -5.45
N HIS A 101 3.97 -0.83 -6.59
CA HIS A 101 2.93 -0.97 -7.60
C HIS A 101 1.91 -2.00 -7.11
N GLY A 102 0.63 -1.65 -7.07
CA GLY A 102 -0.42 -2.61 -6.73
C GLY A 102 -0.69 -3.58 -7.90
N PRO A 103 -1.15 -4.81 -7.63
CA PRO A 103 -1.61 -5.71 -8.69
C PRO A 103 -2.94 -5.24 -9.31
N SER A 104 -3.79 -4.58 -8.52
CA SER A 104 -5.01 -3.89 -8.90
C SER A 104 -5.27 -2.76 -7.89
N GLU A 105 -6.21 -1.86 -8.18
CA GLU A 105 -6.58 -0.76 -7.28
C GLU A 105 -7.11 -1.27 -5.93
N THR A 106 -7.68 -2.48 -5.90
CA THR A 106 -8.32 -3.07 -4.72
C THR A 106 -7.42 -4.04 -3.96
N ASP A 107 -6.34 -4.55 -4.57
CA ASP A 107 -5.52 -5.60 -3.97
C ASP A 107 -4.28 -5.07 -3.24
N VAL A 108 -4.04 -5.62 -2.04
CA VAL A 108 -2.78 -5.39 -1.31
C VAL A 108 -1.81 -6.56 -1.56
N PRO A 109 -0.60 -6.32 -2.08
CA PRO A 109 0.35 -7.39 -2.36
C PRO A 109 0.81 -8.08 -1.07
N PRO A 110 0.79 -9.43 -1.00
CA PRO A 110 1.17 -10.15 0.22
C PRO A 110 2.66 -9.97 0.57
N PRO A 111 3.05 -10.25 1.83
CA PRO A 111 4.45 -10.19 2.26
C PRO A 111 5.33 -11.28 1.61
N GLY A 112 4.73 -12.39 1.16
CA GLY A 112 5.48 -13.50 0.55
C GLY A 112 6.34 -14.27 1.56
N ARG A 113 7.34 -15.02 1.05
CA ARG A 113 8.16 -15.93 1.89
C ARG A 113 9.39 -15.28 2.53
N ASN A 114 9.76 -14.07 2.12
CA ASN A 114 10.96 -13.41 2.60
C ASN A 114 10.77 -12.92 4.05
N GLY A 115 11.61 -13.38 4.97
CA GLY A 115 11.49 -13.08 6.40
C GLY A 115 11.55 -11.58 6.73
N ALA A 116 12.47 -10.83 6.11
CA ALA A 116 12.56 -9.39 6.32
C ALA A 116 11.34 -8.62 5.76
N ARG A 117 10.76 -9.10 4.66
CA ARG A 117 9.51 -8.55 4.11
C ARG A 117 8.32 -8.87 5.01
N ARG A 118 8.20 -10.10 5.52
CA ARG A 118 7.18 -10.48 6.49
C ARG A 118 7.27 -9.63 7.75
N ALA A 119 8.48 -9.49 8.32
CA ALA A 119 8.69 -8.65 9.49
C ALA A 119 8.15 -7.23 9.27
N TYR A 120 8.40 -6.63 8.10
CA TYR A 120 7.87 -5.30 7.75
C TYR A 120 6.34 -5.21 7.77
N PHE A 121 5.64 -6.30 7.42
CA PHE A 121 4.18 -6.35 7.33
C PHE A 121 3.48 -6.61 8.68
N HIS A 122 4.24 -6.85 9.75
CA HIS A 122 3.70 -7.09 11.09
C HIS A 122 3.85 -5.84 11.95
N ASN A 123 3.01 -4.84 11.72
CA ASN A 123 2.90 -3.73 12.67
C ASN A 123 2.18 -4.19 13.94
N PRO A 124 2.58 -3.67 15.12
CA PRO A 124 1.75 -3.82 16.30
C PRO A 124 0.39 -3.15 16.05
N ALA A 125 -0.68 -3.70 16.64
CA ALA A 125 -1.99 -3.07 16.59
C ALA A 125 -1.90 -1.62 17.07
N LEU A 126 -2.67 -0.73 16.46
CA LEU A 126 -2.75 0.65 16.92
C LEU A 126 -3.18 0.68 18.40
N PRO A 127 -2.45 1.40 19.27
CA PRO A 127 -2.79 1.45 20.69
C PRO A 127 -4.13 2.16 20.88
N LEU A 128 -4.92 1.68 21.85
CA LEU A 128 -6.24 2.25 22.21
C LEU A 128 -6.16 3.63 22.90
N ALA A 129 -4.95 4.05 23.30
CA ALA A 129 -4.68 5.35 23.88
C ALA A 129 -3.38 5.88 23.28
N GLU A 130 -3.29 7.19 23.04
CA GLU A 130 -2.07 7.80 22.51
C GLU A 130 -0.90 7.49 23.45
N PRO A 131 0.14 6.79 22.97
CA PRO A 131 1.31 6.55 23.79
C PRO A 131 1.99 7.91 24.05
N MET A 132 2.41 8.11 25.30
CA MET A 132 3.05 9.36 25.79
C MET A 132 4.28 9.77 24.96
N PHE A 133 4.85 8.80 24.25
CA PHE A 133 5.81 8.97 23.15
C PHE A 133 5.17 8.32 21.93
N GLY A 134 5.07 9.03 20.80
CA GLY A 134 4.39 8.51 19.60
C GLY A 134 4.85 7.08 19.22
N PRO A 135 3.98 6.24 18.63
CA PRO A 135 4.32 4.88 18.25
C PRO A 135 5.56 4.91 17.34
N PRO A 136 6.66 4.23 17.75
CA PRO A 136 7.91 4.30 17.03
C PRO A 136 7.81 3.49 15.73
N ASN A 137 8.19 4.11 14.61
CA ASN A 137 8.55 3.42 13.37
C ASN A 137 7.39 2.65 12.69
N ASP A 138 6.26 3.34 12.47
CA ASP A 138 5.11 2.78 11.77
C ASP A 138 5.42 2.49 10.30
N ARG A 139 5.05 1.29 9.84
CA ARG A 139 5.38 0.82 8.50
C ARG A 139 4.13 0.81 7.63
N LEU A 140 4.15 1.59 6.56
CA LEU A 140 3.01 1.75 5.66
C LEU A 140 3.40 1.30 4.25
N LEU A 141 2.44 0.74 3.53
CA LEU A 141 2.57 0.57 2.08
C LEU A 141 1.79 1.70 1.41
N VAL A 142 2.42 2.32 0.43
CA VAL A 142 1.75 3.25 -0.49
C VAL A 142 1.65 2.52 -1.82
N LEU A 143 0.46 2.06 -2.16
CA LEU A 143 0.17 1.38 -3.42
C LEU A 143 -0.11 2.42 -4.48
N TRP A 144 0.56 2.32 -5.62
CA TRP A 144 0.35 3.23 -6.74
C TRP A 144 -0.08 2.49 -8.00
N HIS A 145 -0.87 3.20 -8.80
CA HIS A 145 -1.27 2.83 -10.15
C HIS A 145 -1.17 4.05 -11.06
N ILE A 146 -0.94 3.81 -12.35
CA ILE A 146 -1.08 4.81 -13.41
C ILE A 146 -2.23 4.35 -14.28
N HIS A 147 -3.26 5.18 -14.40
CA HIS A 147 -4.39 4.88 -15.26
C HIS A 147 -3.90 4.75 -16.72
N PRO A 148 -4.16 3.62 -17.41
CA PRO A 148 -3.52 3.33 -18.69
C PRO A 148 -3.94 4.26 -19.84
N ILE A 149 -5.09 4.93 -19.71
CA ILE A 149 -5.62 5.83 -20.75
C ILE A 149 -5.27 7.28 -20.42
N THR A 150 -5.52 7.73 -19.19
CA THR A 150 -5.34 9.14 -18.81
C THR A 150 -3.91 9.44 -18.36
N GLY A 151 -3.14 8.42 -17.97
CA GLY A 151 -1.82 8.61 -17.38
C GLY A 151 -1.86 9.15 -15.94
N GLU A 152 -3.05 9.33 -15.36
CA GLU A 152 -3.21 9.88 -14.03
C GLU A 152 -2.80 8.86 -12.95
N PRO A 153 -2.07 9.30 -11.92
CA PRO A 153 -1.72 8.43 -10.82
C PRO A 153 -2.84 8.32 -9.80
N SER A 154 -2.95 7.15 -9.18
CA SER A 154 -3.77 6.94 -7.99
C SER A 154 -2.96 6.28 -6.91
N PHE A 155 -3.18 6.68 -5.66
CA PHE A 155 -2.46 6.15 -4.51
C PHE A 155 -3.41 5.65 -3.43
N ARG A 156 -2.99 4.60 -2.74
CA ARG A 156 -3.70 4.01 -1.61
C ARG A 156 -2.72 3.69 -0.50
N VAL A 157 -3.03 4.13 0.71
CA VAL A 157 -2.21 3.92 1.89
C VAL A 157 -2.80 2.75 2.67
N VAL A 158 -1.95 1.79 3.01
CA VAL A 158 -2.34 0.68 3.87
C VAL A 158 -1.32 0.42 4.98
N ARG A 159 -1.80 0.06 6.16
CA ARG A 159 -0.98 -0.38 7.29
C ARG A 159 -1.15 -1.89 7.50
N PRO A 160 -0.16 -2.72 7.12
CA PRO A 160 -0.24 -4.15 7.31
C PRO A 160 0.00 -4.55 8.77
N ILE A 161 -0.76 -5.51 9.27
CA ILE A 161 -0.65 -6.04 10.65
C ILE A 161 -0.40 -7.55 10.70
N GLY A 162 -0.17 -8.20 9.56
CA GLY A 162 0.10 -9.63 9.53
C GLY A 162 0.40 -10.19 8.15
N ASP A 163 0.27 -11.51 8.03
CA ASP A 163 0.58 -12.25 6.82
C ASP A 163 -0.71 -12.75 6.14
N TRP A 164 -0.75 -12.64 4.80
CA TRP A 164 -1.76 -13.29 3.98
C TRP A 164 -1.13 -13.88 2.72
N LYS A 165 -1.87 -14.77 2.06
CA LYS A 165 -1.49 -15.37 0.78
C LYS A 165 -2.05 -14.53 -0.37
N TYR A 166 -1.46 -14.67 -1.55
CA TYR A 166 -2.03 -14.09 -2.77
C TYR A 166 -3.47 -14.59 -2.98
N GLY A 167 -4.39 -13.67 -3.28
CA GLY A 167 -5.83 -13.93 -3.38
C GLY A 167 -6.56 -14.10 -2.03
N GLY A 168 -5.86 -14.02 -0.90
CA GLY A 168 -6.48 -13.98 0.44
C GLY A 168 -6.80 -12.55 0.88
N LYS A 169 -7.71 -12.41 1.86
CA LYS A 169 -8.03 -11.11 2.49
C LYS A 169 -6.77 -10.53 3.14
N ALA A 170 -6.46 -9.28 2.79
CA ALA A 170 -5.31 -8.57 3.35
C ALA A 170 -5.51 -8.34 4.85
N GLN A 171 -4.45 -8.50 5.63
CA GLN A 171 -4.45 -8.21 7.06
C GLN A 171 -3.93 -6.79 7.28
N VAL A 172 -4.85 -5.82 7.25
CA VAL A 172 -4.57 -4.38 7.39
C VAL A 172 -5.51 -3.76 8.42
N ASP A 173 -5.05 -2.75 9.14
CA ASP A 173 -5.87 -1.98 10.10
C ASP A 173 -6.09 -0.51 9.68
N VAL A 174 -5.36 -0.06 8.66
CA VAL A 174 -5.55 1.25 8.01
C VAL A 174 -5.57 1.04 6.52
N ASP A 175 -6.54 1.65 5.85
CA ASP A 175 -6.77 1.52 4.42
C ASP A 175 -7.57 2.71 3.88
N PHE A 176 -6.91 3.61 3.15
CA PHE A 176 -7.57 4.79 2.57
C PHE A 176 -6.87 5.27 1.29
N PRO A 177 -7.59 5.94 0.37
CA PRO A 177 -6.97 6.57 -0.79
C PRO A 177 -6.13 7.79 -0.37
N LEU A 178 -4.94 7.97 -0.95
CA LEU A 178 -4.14 9.19 -0.76
C LEU A 178 -4.51 10.17 -1.87
N PRO A 179 -5.30 11.22 -1.58
CA PRO A 179 -5.78 12.15 -2.58
C PRO A 179 -4.64 13.04 -3.08
N GLN A 180 -4.93 13.83 -4.11
CA GLN A 180 -3.94 14.71 -4.73
C GLN A 180 -3.50 15.84 -3.80
N THR A 181 -4.41 16.36 -2.98
CA THR A 181 -4.13 17.50 -2.11
C THR A 181 -4.13 17.11 -0.63
N SER A 182 -3.28 17.78 0.12
CA SER A 182 -3.23 17.70 1.58
C SER A 182 -4.58 18.07 2.24
N ASP A 183 -5.26 19.08 1.71
CA ASP A 183 -6.59 19.51 2.18
C ASP A 183 -7.65 18.41 2.02
N ASP A 184 -7.69 17.74 0.87
CA ASP A 184 -8.61 16.61 0.65
C ASP A 184 -8.32 15.46 1.61
N LEU A 185 -7.03 15.21 1.91
CA LEU A 185 -6.64 14.18 2.84
C LEU A 185 -7.12 14.52 4.25
N ILE A 186 -6.82 15.72 4.74
CA ILE A 186 -7.15 16.14 6.10
C ILE A 186 -8.66 16.11 6.33
N ASN A 187 -9.44 16.60 5.36
CA ASN A 187 -10.90 16.65 5.45
C ASN A 187 -11.60 15.30 5.20
N MET A 188 -10.87 14.26 4.81
CA MET A 188 -11.43 12.93 4.60
C MET A 188 -11.94 12.35 5.92
N GLN A 189 -13.25 12.11 6.01
CA GLN A 189 -13.85 11.47 7.17
C GLN A 189 -13.77 9.96 7.04
N PHE A 190 -13.18 9.29 8.03
CA PHE A 190 -13.20 7.85 8.09
C PHE A 190 -14.55 7.37 8.63
N ASN A 191 -15.32 6.71 7.77
CA ASN A 191 -16.54 6.05 8.19
C ASN A 191 -16.18 4.57 8.41
N PRO A 192 -16.11 4.08 9.67
CA PRO A 192 -15.86 2.67 9.90
C PRO A 192 -16.99 1.88 9.25
N SER A 193 -16.70 1.14 8.17
CA SER A 193 -17.65 0.17 7.64
C SER A 193 -17.58 -1.08 8.51
N ASP A 194 -18.73 -1.47 9.07
CA ASP A 194 -18.94 -2.73 9.80
C ASP A 194 -19.00 -3.95 8.85
N ASP A 195 -18.49 -3.84 7.62
CA ASP A 195 -18.51 -4.95 6.65
C ASP A 195 -17.57 -6.09 7.07
N GLU A 196 -18.22 -7.09 7.69
CA GLU A 196 -17.79 -8.46 7.96
C GLU A 196 -16.63 -8.64 8.94
N ILE A 197 -16.95 -8.44 10.22
CA ILE A 197 -16.46 -9.36 11.26
C ILE A 197 -17.19 -10.71 11.04
N HIS A 198 -16.72 -11.51 10.08
CA HIS A 198 -17.07 -12.93 10.04
C HIS A 198 -16.29 -13.62 11.16
N LEU A 199 -16.78 -13.48 12.40
CA LEU A 199 -16.40 -14.37 13.50
C LEU A 199 -16.93 -15.75 13.14
N SER A 200 -16.11 -16.55 12.46
CA SER A 200 -16.31 -17.99 12.39
C SER A 200 -16.06 -18.54 13.78
N ILE A 201 -17.06 -18.42 14.66
CA ILE A 201 -17.12 -19.13 15.93
C ILE A 201 -17.13 -20.61 15.55
N PRO A 202 -16.10 -21.40 15.91
CA PRO A 202 -16.16 -22.85 15.74
C PRO A 202 -17.40 -23.34 16.48
N ASN A 203 -18.28 -24.04 15.79
CA ASN A 203 -19.47 -24.64 16.38
C ASN A 203 -19.03 -25.72 17.38
N GLU A 204 -18.81 -25.37 18.63
CA GLU A 204 -18.69 -26.32 19.74
C GLU A 204 -20.10 -26.67 20.21
N GLU A 205 -20.66 -27.73 19.62
CA GLU A 205 -21.76 -28.61 20.08
C GLU A 205 -22.37 -29.26 18.82
N GLU A 206 -22.53 -30.58 18.68
CA GLU A 206 -22.85 -31.61 19.65
C GLU A 206 -22.18 -32.95 19.30
N GLY A 207 -21.89 -33.75 20.32
CA GLY A 207 -21.47 -35.13 20.14
C GLY A 207 -21.24 -35.88 21.45
N ASN A 208 -22.16 -35.73 22.39
CA ASN A 208 -22.26 -36.51 23.61
C ASN A 208 -22.34 -38.02 23.29
N ASP A 209 -21.23 -38.75 23.38
CA ASP A 209 -21.22 -40.22 23.36
C ASP A 209 -20.92 -40.77 24.77
N PHE A 210 -21.80 -40.47 25.71
CA PHE A 210 -21.93 -41.25 26.94
C PHE A 210 -22.65 -42.57 26.63
N ARG A 211 -21.89 -43.57 26.16
CA ARG A 211 -22.28 -44.98 26.29
C ARG A 211 -21.81 -45.53 27.63
N ALA A 212 -22.66 -45.32 28.65
CA ALA A 212 -22.66 -46.16 29.84
C ALA A 212 -23.30 -47.52 29.51
N GLY A 213 -22.47 -48.48 29.09
CA GLY A 213 -22.84 -49.90 29.03
C GLY A 213 -22.38 -50.60 30.30
N GLY A 214 -23.32 -50.92 31.19
CA GLY A 214 -23.06 -51.78 32.33
C GLY A 214 -22.75 -53.21 31.90
N ILE A 215 -21.73 -53.81 32.52
CA ILE A 215 -21.52 -55.25 32.54
C ILE A 215 -21.84 -55.69 33.96
N SER A 216 -22.95 -56.42 34.10
CA SER A 216 -23.20 -57.33 35.22
C SER A 216 -23.27 -58.73 34.62
N GLY A 217 -22.35 -59.60 35.04
CA GLY A 217 -22.17 -60.97 34.57
C GLY A 217 -20.74 -61.42 34.77
#